data_AF-F0SQJ4-F1
#
_entry.id   AF-F0SQJ4-F1
#
_cell.length_a   1.000
_cell.length_b   1.000
_cell.length_c   1.000
_cell.angle_alpha   90.00
_cell.angle_beta   90.00
_cell.angle_gamma   90.00
#
_symmetry.space_group_name_H-M   'P 1'
#
loop_
_entity.id
_entity.type
_entity.pdbx_description
1 polymer ?
#
loop_
_entity_poly.entity_id
_entity_poly.type
_entity_poly.pdbx_seq_one_letter_code
_entity_poly.pdbx_strand_id
1 'polypeptide(L)'
;MRTGDKIRIKAGPHKGKRGLIEDAVENTLTVRLDNQNTIVTLMEHDVTNYSLAARKAWERMPHRRVGRPAGATSSDRISVTLRIDRNLWASFTEAESKGLIANRTHVVNMWFAEKLAEINKQECE
;
A
#
# COMPACT_ATOMS: atom_id res chain seq x y z
N MET A 1 0.37 0.29 -27.04
CA MET A 1 -0.56 0.16 -25.87
C MET A 1 -1.75 -0.74 -26.21
N ARG A 2 -2.74 -0.99 -25.32
CA ARG A 2 -3.95 -1.77 -25.69
C ARG A 2 -5.26 -1.14 -25.22
N THR A 3 -6.36 -1.50 -25.88
CA THR A 3 -7.73 -1.15 -25.48
C THR A 3 -7.99 -1.51 -24.01
N GLY A 4 -8.67 -0.61 -23.30
CA GLY A 4 -8.97 -0.71 -21.87
C GLY A 4 -7.87 -0.21 -20.95
N ASP A 5 -6.69 0.16 -21.47
CA ASP A 5 -5.64 0.76 -20.64
C ASP A 5 -6.02 2.17 -20.19
N LYS A 6 -5.74 2.48 -18.92
CA LYS A 6 -5.95 3.82 -18.36
C LYS A 6 -4.73 4.69 -18.63
N ILE A 7 -4.98 5.88 -19.18
CA ILE A 7 -3.93 6.80 -19.58
C ILE A 7 -4.13 8.19 -18.97
N ARG A 8 -3.04 8.98 -18.99
CA ARG A 8 -3.05 10.43 -18.77
C ARG A 8 -2.40 11.13 -19.94
N ILE A 9 -3.02 12.20 -20.41
CA ILE A 9 -2.52 13.01 -21.51
C ILE A 9 -1.43 13.95 -20.99
N LYS A 10 -0.25 13.94 -21.61
CA LYS A 10 0.93 14.74 -21.23
C LYS A 10 1.00 16.08 -21.96
N ALA A 11 0.49 16.15 -23.18
CA ALA A 11 0.63 17.30 -24.08
C ALA A 11 -0.67 17.61 -24.83
N GLY A 12 -0.75 18.79 -25.44
CA GLY A 12 -1.91 19.23 -26.23
C GLY A 12 -3.09 19.82 -25.43
N PRO A 13 -4.24 20.03 -26.07
CA PRO A 13 -5.40 20.75 -25.52
C PRO A 13 -6.09 20.02 -24.35
N HIS A 14 -5.76 18.76 -24.13
CA HIS A 14 -6.32 17.93 -23.07
C HIS A 14 -5.27 17.48 -22.05
N LYS A 15 -4.12 18.18 -22.01
CA LYS A 15 -3.05 17.92 -21.04
C LYS A 15 -3.60 17.82 -19.61
N GLY A 16 -3.14 16.79 -18.90
CA GLY A 16 -3.53 16.52 -17.53
C GLY A 16 -4.80 15.69 -17.37
N LYS A 17 -5.67 15.63 -18.39
CA LYS A 17 -6.88 14.81 -18.35
C LYS A 17 -6.55 13.32 -18.43
N ARG A 18 -7.47 12.52 -17.90
CA ARG A 18 -7.39 11.06 -17.86
C ARG A 18 -8.48 10.46 -18.73
N GLY A 19 -8.22 9.27 -19.22
CA GLY A 19 -9.16 8.53 -20.03
C GLY A 19 -8.77 7.07 -20.20
N LEU A 20 -9.61 6.37 -20.96
CA LEU A 20 -9.46 4.97 -21.32
C LEU A 20 -9.24 4.86 -22.83
N ILE A 21 -8.32 4.01 -23.25
CA ILE A 21 -8.14 3.70 -24.67
C ILE A 21 -9.31 2.82 -25.13
N GLU A 22 -10.08 3.30 -26.10
CA GLU A 22 -11.11 2.51 -26.79
C GLU A 22 -10.52 1.71 -27.93
N ASP A 23 -9.60 2.31 -28.67
CA ASP A 23 -8.95 1.68 -29.80
C ASP A 23 -7.49 2.14 -29.91
N ALA A 24 -6.63 1.25 -30.38
CA ALA A 24 -5.20 1.48 -30.53
C ALA A 24 -4.75 0.89 -31.86
N VAL A 25 -4.48 1.77 -32.82
CA VAL A 25 -4.01 1.39 -34.16
C VAL A 25 -2.63 1.99 -34.38
N GLU A 26 -1.65 1.11 -34.57
CA GLU A 26 -0.24 1.45 -34.73
C GLU A 26 0.29 2.36 -33.62
N ASN A 27 0.32 3.68 -33.87
CA ASN A 27 0.84 4.70 -32.96
C ASN A 27 -0.22 5.74 -32.56
N THR A 28 -1.47 5.50 -32.96
CA THR A 28 -2.62 6.37 -32.75
C THR A 28 -3.59 5.72 -31.78
N LEU A 29 -4.03 6.49 -30.80
CA LEU A 29 -4.90 6.07 -29.72
C LEU A 29 -6.20 6.85 -29.77
N THR A 30 -7.30 6.13 -29.78
CA THR A 30 -8.64 6.68 -29.60
C THR A 30 -8.99 6.58 -28.12
N VAL A 31 -9.13 7.71 -27.44
CA VAL A 31 -9.25 7.77 -25.97
C VAL A 31 -10.58 8.41 -25.58
N ARG A 32 -11.34 7.73 -24.72
CA ARG A 32 -12.51 8.28 -24.03
C ARG A 32 -12.05 9.00 -22.77
N LEU A 33 -12.36 10.29 -22.64
CA LEU A 33 -12.03 11.05 -21.43
C LEU A 33 -13.00 10.72 -20.28
N ASP A 34 -12.49 10.64 -19.04
CA ASP A 34 -13.28 10.22 -17.86
C ASP A 34 -14.43 11.21 -17.53
N ASN A 35 -14.29 12.49 -17.87
CA ASN A 35 -15.19 13.57 -17.41
C ASN A 35 -16.07 14.17 -18.51
N GLN A 36 -15.82 13.79 -19.77
CA GLN A 36 -16.52 14.31 -20.94
C GLN A 36 -16.66 13.10 -21.85
N ASN A 37 -17.86 12.77 -22.32
CA ASN A 37 -18.08 11.67 -23.29
C ASN A 37 -17.51 12.05 -24.67
N THR A 38 -16.27 12.54 -24.66
CA THR A 38 -15.50 13.12 -25.73
C THR A 38 -14.42 12.12 -26.04
N ILE A 39 -14.41 11.70 -27.31
CA ILE A 39 -13.44 10.79 -27.87
C ILE A 39 -12.38 11.67 -28.53
N VAL A 40 -11.11 11.44 -28.18
CA VAL A 40 -9.99 12.21 -28.70
C VAL A 40 -8.96 11.26 -29.30
N THR A 41 -8.44 11.64 -30.46
CA THR A 41 -7.38 10.91 -31.16
C THR A 41 -6.03 11.53 -30.78
N LEU A 42 -5.13 10.71 -30.26
CA LEU A 42 -3.84 11.13 -29.73
C LEU A 42 -2.73 10.19 -30.19
N MET A 43 -1.49 10.67 -30.22
CA MET A 43 -0.34 9.79 -30.47
C MET A 43 0.13 9.11 -29.17
N GLU A 44 0.70 7.91 -29.30
CA GLU A 44 1.17 7.12 -28.15
C GLU A 44 2.21 7.87 -27.29
N HIS A 45 3.04 8.73 -27.90
CA HIS A 45 4.07 9.49 -27.18
C HIS A 45 3.52 10.61 -26.29
N ASP A 46 2.33 11.13 -26.61
CA ASP A 46 1.67 12.22 -25.88
C ASP A 46 0.93 11.74 -24.63
N VAL A 47 0.99 10.44 -24.32
CA VAL A 47 0.26 9.86 -23.21
C VAL A 47 1.17 9.09 -22.25
N THR A 48 0.81 9.07 -20.97
CA THR A 48 1.36 8.16 -19.96
C THR A 48 0.37 7.04 -19.76
N ASN A 49 0.78 5.80 -20.00
CA ASN A 49 -0.06 4.64 -19.71
C ASN A 49 0.20 4.11 -18.30
N TYR A 50 -0.82 4.16 -17.46
CA TYR A 50 -0.77 3.68 -16.08
C TYR A 50 -0.90 2.16 -16.00
N SER A 51 -1.70 1.56 -16.87
CA SER A 51 -1.89 0.11 -16.93
C SER A 51 -0.65 -0.64 -17.46
N LEU A 52 0.17 0.02 -18.28
CA LEU A 52 1.40 -0.56 -18.84
C LEU A 52 2.46 -0.78 -17.75
N ALA A 53 2.61 0.17 -16.83
CA ALA A 53 3.55 0.04 -15.71
C ALA A 53 3.15 -1.13 -14.80
N ALA A 54 1.86 -1.26 -14.50
CA ALA A 54 1.33 -2.40 -13.75
C ALA A 54 1.60 -3.71 -14.49
N ARG A 55 1.28 -3.81 -15.79
CA ARG A 55 1.51 -5.04 -16.57
C ARG A 55 2.98 -5.44 -16.64
N LYS A 56 3.89 -4.49 -16.89
CA LYS A 56 5.34 -4.74 -16.86
C LYS A 56 5.82 -5.22 -15.48
N ALA A 57 5.22 -4.71 -14.40
CA ALA A 57 5.51 -5.17 -13.05
C ALA A 57 5.01 -6.61 -12.80
N TRP A 58 3.86 -7.00 -13.36
CA TRP A 58 3.32 -8.35 -13.26
C TRP A 58 4.06 -9.35 -14.16
N GLU A 59 4.44 -8.96 -15.38
CA GLU A 59 5.24 -9.78 -16.30
C GLU A 59 6.65 -10.05 -15.76
N ARG A 60 7.28 -9.05 -15.14
CA ARG A 60 8.58 -9.20 -14.47
C ARG A 60 8.45 -9.75 -13.05
N MET A 61 7.30 -10.35 -12.72
CA MET A 61 6.91 -10.94 -11.43
C MET A 61 8.12 -11.02 -10.49
N PRO A 62 8.34 -10.01 -9.62
CA PRO A 62 9.58 -9.96 -8.89
C PRO A 62 9.70 -11.25 -8.08
N HIS A 63 10.74 -12.05 -8.38
CA HIS A 63 11.11 -13.20 -7.56
C HIS A 63 11.32 -12.79 -6.08
N ARG A 64 11.55 -11.49 -5.88
CA ARG A 64 11.57 -10.83 -4.60
C ARG A 64 10.14 -10.70 -4.04
N ARG A 65 9.79 -11.63 -3.15
CA ARG A 65 8.70 -11.47 -2.17
C ARG A 65 8.81 -10.08 -1.54
N VAL A 66 7.72 -9.31 -1.58
CA VAL A 66 7.60 -8.15 -0.68
C VAL A 66 7.62 -8.69 0.75
N GLY A 67 8.70 -8.40 1.47
CA GLY A 67 9.04 -9.02 2.76
C GLY A 67 10.56 -9.21 2.91
N ARG A 68 11.04 -9.27 4.17
CA ARG A 68 12.44 -9.56 4.51
C ARG A 68 12.82 -10.97 4.00
N PRO A 69 14.06 -11.23 3.56
CA PRO A 69 14.50 -12.56 3.11
C PRO A 69 14.15 -13.66 4.13
N ALA A 70 13.77 -14.83 3.61
CA ALA A 70 13.51 -16.02 4.42
C ALA A 70 14.76 -16.36 5.26
N GLY A 71 14.58 -16.55 6.57
CA GLY A 71 15.67 -16.78 7.53
C GLY A 71 16.12 -15.54 8.33
N ALA A 72 15.58 -14.36 8.04
CA ALA A 72 15.94 -13.12 8.76
C ALA A 72 15.12 -12.87 10.05
N THR A 73 14.33 -13.84 10.50
CA THR A 73 13.59 -13.82 11.77
C THR A 73 13.87 -15.09 12.55
N SER A 74 14.80 -15.01 13.51
CA SER A 74 14.98 -16.02 14.56
C SER A 74 14.01 -15.79 15.73
N SER A 75 12.79 -15.33 15.48
CA SER A 75 11.79 -15.18 16.54
C SER A 75 10.44 -15.68 16.06
N ASP A 76 9.99 -16.77 16.67
CA ASP A 76 8.62 -17.24 16.60
C ASP A 76 7.70 -16.16 17.18
N ARG A 77 7.04 -15.41 16.30
CA ARG A 77 6.15 -14.30 16.69
C ARG A 77 4.89 -14.39 15.87
N ILE A 78 3.75 -14.29 16.55
CA ILE A 78 2.43 -14.24 15.92
C ILE A 78 2.03 -12.77 15.76
N SER A 79 1.60 -12.40 14.55
CA SER A 79 1.03 -11.08 14.31
C SER A 79 -0.41 -11.06 14.82
N VAL A 80 -0.70 -10.13 15.73
CA VAL A 80 -2.03 -9.94 16.32
C VAL A 80 -2.52 -8.52 16.04
N THR A 81 -3.83 -8.38 15.83
CA THR A 81 -4.47 -7.06 15.75
C THR A 81 -5.16 -6.77 17.07
N LEU A 82 -4.69 -5.75 17.79
CA LEU A 82 -5.26 -5.26 19.04
C LEU A 82 -5.90 -3.89 18.79
N ARG A 83 -7.03 -3.61 19.47
CA ARG A 83 -7.59 -2.27 19.58
C ARG A 83 -7.24 -1.70 20.94
N ILE A 84 -6.69 -0.49 20.95
CA ILE A 84 -6.30 0.25 22.16
C ILE A 84 -7.11 1.54 22.20
N ASP A 85 -7.58 1.93 23.37
CA ASP A 85 -8.29 3.19 23.55
C ASP A 85 -7.44 4.40 23.14
N ARG A 86 -8.11 5.40 22.57
CA ARG A 86 -7.45 6.60 22.03
C ARG A 86 -6.59 7.32 23.06
N ASN A 87 -7.12 7.53 24.27
CA ASN A 87 -6.42 8.28 25.32
C ASN A 87 -5.21 7.50 25.84
N LEU A 88 -5.35 6.18 26.00
CA LEU A 88 -4.25 5.30 26.41
C LEU A 88 -3.14 5.29 25.35
N TRP A 89 -3.52 5.23 24.07
CA TRP A 89 -2.56 5.32 22.97
C TRP A 89 -1.83 6.67 22.93
N ALA A 90 -2.53 7.77 23.22
CA ALA A 90 -1.92 9.09 23.31
C ALA A 90 -0.87 9.14 24.42
N SER A 91 -1.20 8.68 25.63
CA SER A 91 -0.25 8.60 26.75
C SER A 91 0.95 7.68 26.45
N PHE A 92 0.70 6.55 25.79
CA PHE A 92 1.76 5.64 25.36
C PHE A 92 2.74 6.32 24.38
N THR A 93 2.20 7.06 23.41
CA THR A 93 3.00 7.80 22.42
C THR A 93 3.78 8.95 23.07
N GLU A 94 3.21 9.60 24.07
CA GLU A 94 3.91 10.64 24.84
C GLU A 94 5.05 10.06 25.69
N ALA A 95 4.87 8.89 26.30
CA ALA A 95 5.93 8.21 27.04
C ALA A 95 7.09 7.79 26.11
N GLU A 96 6.79 7.37 24.89
CA GLU A 96 7.79 7.09 23.86
C GLU A 96 8.54 8.35 23.41
N SER A 97 7.84 9.47 23.19
CA SER A 97 8.51 10.71 22.77
C SER A 97 9.44 11.28 23.85
N LYS A 98 9.14 11.00 25.12
CA LYS A 98 10.02 11.28 26.28
C LYS A 98 11.17 10.28 26.43
N GLY A 99 11.24 9.23 25.61
CA GLY A 99 12.28 8.20 25.65
C GLY A 99 12.10 7.14 26.73
N LEU A 100 10.94 7.09 27.40
CA LEU A 100 10.65 6.08 28.42
C LEU A 100 10.38 4.71 27.80
N ILE A 101 9.99 4.68 26.53
CA ILE A 101 9.69 3.45 25.77
C ILE A 101 10.67 3.37 24.60
N ALA A 102 11.71 2.56 24.75
CA ALA A 102 12.68 2.31 23.69
C ALA A 102 12.14 1.32 22.63
N ASN A 103 11.31 0.35 23.03
CA ASN A 103 10.79 -0.69 22.16
C ASN A 103 9.34 -1.04 22.50
N ARG A 104 8.40 -0.61 21.65
CA ARG A 104 6.96 -0.83 21.83
C ARG A 104 6.62 -2.31 21.97
N THR A 105 7.17 -3.16 21.10
CA THR A 105 6.87 -4.60 21.09
C THR A 105 7.33 -5.28 22.38
N HIS A 106 8.52 -4.91 22.87
CA HIS A 106 9.04 -5.47 24.12
C HIS A 106 8.16 -5.09 25.31
N VAL A 107 7.82 -3.80 25.43
CA VAL A 107 7.00 -3.29 26.54
C VAL A 107 5.61 -3.92 26.55
N VAL A 108 4.96 -4.02 25.39
CA VAL A 108 3.64 -4.66 25.28
C VAL A 108 3.70 -6.14 25.67
N ASN A 109 4.71 -6.88 25.19
CA ASN A 109 4.86 -8.30 25.56
C ASN A 109 5.14 -8.50 27.05
N MET A 110 5.94 -7.62 27.64
CA MET A 110 6.24 -7.64 29.08
C MET A 110 4.96 -7.42 29.90
N TRP A 111 4.17 -6.39 29.59
CA TRP A 111 2.91 -6.13 30.28
C TRP A 111 1.91 -7.28 30.13
N PHE A 112 1.81 -7.89 28.94
CA PHE A 112 0.97 -9.07 28.77
C PHE A 112 1.45 -10.24 29.62
N ALA A 113 2.75 -10.50 29.68
CA ALA A 113 3.30 -11.60 30.49
C ALA A 113 3.04 -11.39 31.99
N GLU A 114 3.23 -10.16 32.49
CA GLU A 114 2.95 -9.80 33.87
C GLU A 114 1.46 -10.00 34.22
N LYS A 115 0.56 -9.49 33.37
CA LYS A 115 -0.89 -9.62 33.61
C LYS A 115 -1.40 -11.05 33.48
N LEU A 116 -0.85 -11.84 32.56
CA LEU A 116 -1.18 -13.27 32.49
C LEU A 116 -0.69 -14.02 33.73
N ALA A 117 0.48 -13.67 34.27
CA ALA A 117 0.97 -14.26 35.51
C ALA A 117 0.09 -13.91 36.72
N GLU A 118 -0.46 -12.69 36.77
CA GLU A 118 -1.44 -12.30 37.79
C GLU A 118 -2.75 -13.11 37.68
N ILE A 119 -3.30 -13.24 36.46
CA ILE A 119 -4.55 -13.99 36.23
C ILE A 119 -4.36 -15.46 36.62
N ASN A 120 -3.27 -16.09 36.20
CA ASN A 120 -3.01 -17.50 36.52
C ASN A 120 -2.84 -17.76 38.02
N LYS A 121 -2.39 -16.75 38.79
CA LYS A 121 -2.33 -16.86 40.26
C LYS A 121 -3.71 -16.81 40.90
N GLN A 122 -4.64 -16.04 40.34
CA GLN A 122 -6.02 -15.93 40.85
C GLN A 122 -6.86 -17.19 40.60
N GLU A 123 -6.51 -18.03 39.62
CA GLU A 123 -7.19 -19.30 39.38
C GLU A 123 -6.73 -20.46 40.30
N CYS A 124 -5.67 -20.25 41.08
CA CYS A 124 -5.11 -21.25 41.99
C CYS A 124 -5.45 -21.02 43.48
N GLU A 125 -6.25 -19.98 43.80
CA GLU A 125 -6.82 -19.70 45.14
C GLU A 125 -8.32 -20.01 45.15
#